data_AF-A0A1W9RLD0-F1
#
_entry.id   AF-A0A1W9RLD0-F1
#
_cell.length_a   1.000
_cell.length_b   1.000
_cell.length_c   1.000
_cell.angle_alpha   90.00
_cell.angle_beta   90.00
_cell.angle_gamma   90.00
#
_symmetry.space_group_name_H-M   'P 1'
#
loop_
_entity.id
_entity.type
_entity.pdbx_description
1 polymer ?
#
loop_
_entity_poly.entity_id
_entity_poly.type
_entity_poly.pdbx_seq_one_letter_code
_entity_poly.pdbx_strand_id
1 'polypeptide(L)'
;MKNQFCQSPTFPLKICNSFKKTLVLALLILLSVVLVSRNSESQQEDLAGPFPYQLEKKRIVAKETRFFDLNNDGIKEVIDVKNDVIPKTGLSNIHIYSSDFVIVDQLNPPGPVRRVFHIDWTGDGKQEFFYVYTVNDSSFLGIYSYPRKPIANGIFLFAGKSGYRRSGKKIEWQGNINYLYCKDLDGDGKKELIAFPDEPYMLHPRGVFVYDGKTFERKWKFETGAGIARKPIFIDSDGDGRLEILIPTKAPSNGSKAGKFNDSHSYLFSIDYDGKLRWVRKFGDAFSSIRLDFVDVDGIRELRWVRKFGDASSPVRHDFVNANGDGEQEIFAFLSYWDNSKKNPSIHVIDPKTGKTLRSREFDMIQATHLFIRPKNNERKRLIICDTGNPLKSQMLLLDEQFNDIYSTTFSKQIAG
;
A
#
# COMPACT_ATOMS: atom_id res chain seq x y z
N MET A 1 6.96 39.42 -88.62
CA MET A 1 6.38 39.88 -87.33
C MET A 1 7.41 39.67 -86.24
N LYS A 2 7.45 40.61 -85.30
CA LYS A 2 8.56 40.97 -84.37
C LYS A 2 9.12 39.83 -83.51
N ASN A 3 10.42 39.89 -83.21
CA ASN A 3 10.99 39.41 -81.96
C ASN A 3 12.10 40.35 -81.47
N GLN A 4 11.91 40.86 -80.24
CA GLN A 4 12.83 41.66 -79.44
C GLN A 4 13.73 40.74 -78.60
N PHE A 5 14.98 41.14 -78.38
CA PHE A 5 15.85 40.60 -77.33
C PHE A 5 15.92 41.60 -76.16
N CYS A 6 15.80 41.05 -74.94
CA CYS A 6 15.81 41.74 -73.65
C CYS A 6 17.22 42.11 -73.17
N GLN A 7 17.31 43.24 -72.45
CA GLN A 7 18.42 43.60 -71.57
C GLN A 7 18.17 43.08 -70.13
N SER A 8 19.25 42.76 -69.44
CA SER A 8 19.35 42.21 -68.07
C SER A 8 19.12 43.26 -66.96
N PRO A 9 18.55 42.89 -65.80
CA PRO A 9 18.63 43.69 -64.59
C PRO A 9 19.57 43.10 -63.51
N THR A 10 20.24 44.01 -62.81
CA THR A 10 21.09 43.83 -61.63
C THR A 10 20.26 43.61 -60.35
N PHE A 11 20.70 42.71 -59.47
CA PHE A 11 20.07 42.45 -58.16
C PHE A 11 20.74 43.26 -57.03
N PRO A 12 19.98 43.80 -56.04
CA PRO A 12 20.54 44.64 -54.98
C PRO A 12 21.06 43.84 -53.77
N LEU A 13 22.21 44.28 -53.26
CA LEU A 13 23.01 43.77 -52.13
C LEU A 13 22.33 43.71 -50.73
N LYS A 14 21.03 44.01 -50.60
CA LYS A 14 20.34 44.07 -49.29
C LYS A 14 19.90 42.72 -48.71
N ILE A 15 19.88 41.65 -49.51
CA ILE A 15 19.43 40.31 -49.06
C ILE A 15 20.51 39.57 -48.24
N CYS A 16 21.78 39.94 -48.39
CA CYS A 16 22.91 39.20 -47.81
C CYS A 16 23.07 39.34 -46.28
N ASN A 17 22.61 40.46 -45.69
CA ASN A 17 22.73 40.70 -44.25
C ASN A 17 21.62 40.05 -43.40
N SER A 18 20.44 39.81 -43.99
CA SER A 18 19.35 39.09 -43.31
C SER A 18 19.71 37.60 -43.15
N PHE A 19 20.23 36.99 -44.22
CA PHE A 19 20.64 35.58 -44.22
C PHE A 19 21.75 35.26 -43.21
N LYS A 20 22.73 36.16 -43.04
CA LYS A 20 23.81 35.99 -42.05
C LYS A 20 23.29 36.00 -40.61
N LYS A 21 22.31 36.86 -40.28
CA LYS A 21 21.73 36.90 -38.93
C LYS A 21 20.93 35.64 -38.61
N THR A 22 20.17 35.13 -39.57
CA THR A 22 19.38 33.90 -39.39
C THR A 22 20.28 32.67 -39.27
N LEU A 23 21.39 32.62 -40.02
CA LEU A 23 22.36 31.52 -39.94
C LEU A 23 23.11 31.50 -38.59
N VAL A 24 23.51 32.67 -38.08
CA VAL A 24 24.18 32.78 -36.77
C VAL A 24 23.23 32.40 -35.64
N LEU A 25 21.96 32.78 -35.70
CA LEU A 25 20.95 32.40 -34.70
C LEU A 25 20.69 30.88 -34.72
N ALA A 26 20.60 30.28 -35.91
CA ALA A 26 20.43 28.83 -36.06
C ALA A 26 21.66 28.06 -35.52
N LEU A 27 22.87 28.55 -35.75
CA LEU A 27 24.11 27.98 -35.20
C LEU A 27 24.18 28.09 -33.67
N LEU A 28 23.73 29.20 -33.08
CA LEU A 28 23.67 29.38 -31.61
C LEU A 28 22.61 28.47 -30.96
N ILE A 29 21.49 28.23 -31.64
CA ILE A 29 20.46 27.28 -31.19
C ILE A 29 21.00 25.84 -31.28
N LEU A 30 21.70 25.48 -32.36
CA LEU A 30 22.34 24.17 -32.46
C LEU A 30 23.44 23.97 -31.40
N LEU A 31 24.24 24.99 -31.12
CA LEU A 31 25.29 24.92 -30.09
C LEU A 31 24.71 24.77 -28.68
N SER A 32 23.59 25.42 -28.38
CA SER A 32 22.90 25.28 -27.09
C SER A 32 22.22 23.92 -26.94
N VAL A 33 21.65 23.35 -28.01
CA VAL A 33 21.12 21.97 -27.98
C VAL A 33 22.24 20.95 -27.78
N VAL A 34 23.42 21.14 -28.38
CA VAL A 34 24.60 20.28 -28.17
C VAL A 34 25.19 20.43 -26.76
N LEU A 35 25.19 21.64 -26.19
CA LEU A 35 25.68 21.88 -24.83
C LEU A 35 24.71 21.35 -23.75
N VAL A 36 23.40 21.45 -23.99
CA VAL A 36 22.38 20.87 -23.10
C VAL A 36 22.36 19.34 -23.18
N SER A 37 22.64 18.74 -24.35
CA SER A 37 22.75 17.28 -24.50
C SER A 37 24.07 16.69 -24.01
N ARG A 38 25.16 17.47 -23.91
CA ARG A 38 26.39 17.05 -23.22
C ARG A 38 26.28 17.07 -21.70
N ASN A 39 25.43 17.92 -21.13
CA ASN A 39 25.13 17.92 -19.69
C ASN A 39 24.02 16.92 -19.29
N SER A 40 23.48 16.15 -20.24
CA SER A 40 22.56 15.05 -19.96
C SER A 40 23.23 13.67 -20.00
N GLU A 41 24.57 13.61 -19.90
CA GLU A 41 25.18 12.41 -19.31
C GLU A 41 24.63 12.30 -17.89
N SER A 42 23.74 11.32 -17.71
CA SER A 42 23.16 10.97 -16.43
C SER A 42 24.29 10.94 -15.43
N GLN A 43 24.25 11.81 -14.42
CA GLN A 43 25.01 11.58 -13.21
C GLN A 43 24.62 10.18 -12.73
N GLN A 44 25.52 9.24 -12.96
CA GLN A 44 25.47 7.93 -12.37
C GLN A 44 25.69 8.23 -10.90
N GLU A 45 24.60 8.36 -10.13
CA GLU A 45 24.68 8.47 -8.68
C GLU A 45 25.50 7.26 -8.22
N ASP A 46 26.71 7.52 -7.73
CA ASP A 46 27.54 6.50 -7.11
C ASP A 46 26.73 5.91 -5.96
N LEU A 47 26.22 4.69 -6.17
CA LEU A 47 25.53 3.91 -5.14
C LEU A 47 26.53 3.35 -4.10
N ALA A 48 27.63 4.06 -3.87
CA ALA A 48 28.68 3.71 -2.92
C ALA A 48 28.24 4.12 -1.50
N GLY A 49 27.31 3.34 -0.94
CA GLY A 49 27.04 3.34 0.51
C GLY A 49 28.15 2.62 1.29
N PRO A 50 28.20 2.74 2.63
CA PRO A 50 29.27 2.19 3.49
C PRO A 50 29.24 0.66 3.67
N PHE A 51 28.62 -0.08 2.75
CA PHE A 51 28.49 -1.53 2.83
C PHE A 51 29.62 -2.20 2.03
N PRO A 52 30.08 -3.42 2.39
CA PRO A 52 31.06 -4.17 1.60
C PRO A 52 30.50 -4.66 0.25
N TYR A 53 29.27 -4.27 -0.10
CA TYR A 53 28.56 -4.72 -1.29
C TYR A 53 28.49 -3.59 -2.31
N GLN A 54 28.89 -3.88 -3.54
CA GLN A 54 28.66 -2.99 -4.68
C GLN A 54 27.25 -3.23 -5.23
N LEU A 55 26.46 -2.18 -5.31
CA LEU A 55 25.16 -2.23 -5.98
C LEU A 55 25.36 -2.16 -7.49
N GLU A 56 25.00 -3.23 -8.19
CA GLU A 56 25.03 -3.29 -9.65
C GLU A 56 23.62 -3.10 -10.22
N LYS A 57 23.45 -2.13 -11.11
CA LYS A 57 22.19 -1.96 -11.85
C LYS A 57 22.06 -3.06 -12.90
N LYS A 58 21.29 -4.11 -12.59
CA LYS A 58 21.01 -5.21 -13.53
C LYS A 58 20.04 -4.83 -14.66
N ARG A 59 18.92 -4.17 -14.35
CA ARG A 59 17.89 -3.83 -15.35
C ARG A 59 16.96 -2.69 -14.89
N ILE A 60 16.42 -1.93 -15.85
CA ILE A 60 15.25 -1.07 -15.65
C ILE A 60 14.01 -1.84 -16.13
N VAL A 61 13.00 -1.95 -15.27
CA VAL A 61 11.74 -2.64 -15.56
C VAL A 61 10.55 -1.68 -15.56
N ALA A 62 9.41 -2.13 -16.09
CA ALA A 62 8.17 -1.36 -16.07
C ALA A 62 7.62 -1.21 -14.64
N LYS A 63 6.75 -0.21 -14.44
CA LYS A 63 6.17 0.11 -13.12
C LYS A 63 5.24 -1.00 -12.60
N GLU A 64 4.60 -1.77 -13.49
CA GLU A 64 3.74 -2.89 -13.09
C GLU A 64 4.50 -4.16 -12.68
N THR A 65 5.82 -4.21 -12.88
CA THR A 65 6.64 -5.37 -12.50
C THR A 65 6.66 -5.58 -10.98
N ARG A 66 6.65 -6.85 -10.55
CA ARG A 66 6.70 -7.28 -9.15
C ARG A 66 7.84 -8.27 -8.93
N PHE A 67 8.36 -8.31 -7.71
CA PHE A 67 9.48 -9.17 -7.33
C PHE A 67 9.09 -9.98 -6.10
N PHE A 68 9.07 -11.30 -6.23
CA PHE A 68 8.67 -12.24 -5.18
C PHE A 68 9.66 -13.40 -5.15
N ASP A 69 10.00 -13.87 -3.96
CA ASP A 69 10.78 -15.10 -3.79
C ASP A 69 9.78 -16.27 -3.80
N LEU A 70 9.54 -16.83 -4.98
CA LEU A 70 8.45 -17.79 -5.18
C LEU A 70 8.86 -19.22 -4.82
N ASN A 71 10.15 -19.51 -4.92
CA ASN A 71 10.74 -20.82 -4.60
C ASN A 71 11.41 -20.87 -3.22
N ASN A 72 11.47 -19.74 -2.49
CA ASN A 72 12.09 -19.58 -1.19
C ASN A 72 13.60 -19.87 -1.20
N ASP A 73 14.30 -19.43 -2.25
CA ASP A 73 15.76 -19.56 -2.38
C ASP A 73 16.53 -18.31 -1.93
N GLY A 74 15.80 -17.27 -1.48
CA GLY A 74 16.36 -15.99 -1.06
C GLY A 74 16.57 -14.99 -2.21
N ILE A 75 16.31 -15.40 -3.45
CA ILE A 75 16.39 -14.59 -4.67
C ILE A 75 14.97 -14.39 -5.21
N LYS A 76 14.68 -13.19 -5.71
CA LYS A 76 13.32 -12.86 -6.17
C LYS A 76 13.15 -13.12 -7.66
N GLU A 77 12.16 -13.92 -8.01
CA GLU A 77 11.59 -14.00 -9.35
C GLU A 77 10.87 -12.71 -9.73
N VAL A 78 10.68 -12.53 -11.03
CA VAL A 78 10.07 -11.33 -11.60
C VAL A 78 8.73 -11.67 -12.24
N ILE A 79 7.70 -10.92 -11.88
CA ILE A 79 6.37 -11.02 -12.48
C ILE A 79 6.07 -9.72 -13.21
N ASP A 80 5.88 -9.81 -14.52
CA ASP A 80 5.44 -8.69 -15.35
C ASP A 80 3.98 -8.88 -15.76
N VAL A 81 3.11 -7.95 -15.35
CA VAL A 81 1.68 -8.00 -15.63
C VAL A 81 1.34 -6.92 -16.64
N LYS A 82 0.93 -7.34 -17.83
CA LYS A 82 0.37 -6.45 -18.86
C LYS A 82 -1.14 -6.48 -18.74
N ASN A 83 -1.66 -5.46 -18.04
CA ASN A 83 -3.09 -5.34 -17.69
C ASN A 83 -3.98 -5.07 -18.91
N ASP A 84 -3.41 -4.58 -20.01
CA ASP A 84 -4.16 -4.32 -21.23
C ASP A 84 -4.55 -5.64 -21.90
N VAL A 85 -5.85 -5.78 -22.12
CA VAL A 85 -6.41 -6.86 -22.91
C VAL A 85 -5.94 -6.68 -24.36
N ILE A 86 -5.31 -7.70 -24.93
CA ILE A 86 -4.95 -7.72 -26.34
C ILE A 86 -6.27 -7.61 -27.14
N PRO A 87 -6.53 -6.53 -27.91
CA PRO A 87 -7.83 -6.30 -28.51
C PRO A 87 -8.30 -7.41 -29.45
N LYS A 88 -7.36 -8.11 -30.08
CA LYS A 88 -7.65 -9.21 -31.01
C LYS A 88 -8.04 -10.52 -30.32
N THR A 89 -7.52 -10.77 -29.12
CA THR A 89 -7.67 -12.08 -28.45
C THR A 89 -8.52 -12.03 -27.20
N GLY A 90 -8.74 -10.84 -26.62
CA GLY A 90 -9.44 -10.73 -25.34
C GLY A 90 -8.60 -11.21 -24.15
N LEU A 91 -7.30 -11.48 -24.35
CA LEU A 91 -6.41 -12.03 -23.32
C LEU A 91 -5.48 -10.97 -22.75
N SER A 92 -5.19 -11.06 -21.45
CA SER A 92 -4.06 -10.36 -20.82
C SER A 92 -2.80 -11.21 -20.87
N ASN A 93 -1.66 -10.65 -20.45
CA ASN A 93 -0.41 -11.40 -20.35
C ASN A 93 0.22 -11.21 -18.98
N ILE A 94 0.59 -12.33 -18.36
CA ILE A 94 1.46 -12.36 -17.20
C ILE A 94 2.71 -13.12 -17.63
N HIS A 95 3.87 -12.46 -17.62
CA HIS A 95 5.15 -13.14 -17.82
C HIS A 95 5.79 -13.40 -16.47
N ILE A 96 6.33 -14.60 -16.32
CA ILE A 96 7.03 -15.06 -15.14
C ILE A 96 8.47 -15.27 -15.56
N TYR A 97 9.39 -14.57 -14.92
CA TYR A 97 10.81 -14.69 -15.19
C TYR A 97 11.55 -15.25 -13.98
N SER A 98 12.65 -15.94 -14.23
CA SER A 98 13.67 -16.18 -13.21
C SER A 98 14.29 -14.86 -12.74
N SER A 99 15.05 -14.92 -11.66
CA SER A 99 15.89 -13.83 -11.16
C SER A 99 16.85 -13.23 -12.21
N ASP A 100 17.31 -14.05 -13.16
CA ASP A 100 18.14 -13.63 -14.31
C ASP A 100 17.33 -13.10 -15.51
N PHE A 101 16.04 -12.82 -15.32
CA PHE A 101 15.13 -12.32 -16.36
C PHE A 101 14.93 -13.23 -17.58
N VAL A 102 15.13 -14.55 -17.41
CA VAL A 102 14.75 -15.54 -18.43
C VAL A 102 13.27 -15.87 -18.25
N ILE A 103 12.49 -15.86 -19.33
CA ILE A 103 11.08 -16.24 -19.28
C ILE A 103 10.98 -17.71 -18.85
N VAL A 104 10.41 -17.92 -17.67
CA VAL A 104 10.07 -19.24 -17.14
C VAL A 104 8.72 -19.66 -17.69
N ASP A 105 7.72 -18.78 -17.65
CA ASP A 105 6.36 -19.08 -18.11
C ASP A 105 5.59 -17.83 -18.54
N GLN A 106 4.44 -18.04 -19.21
CA GLN A 106 3.50 -17.02 -19.61
C GLN A 106 2.06 -17.50 -19.37
N LEU A 107 1.27 -16.69 -18.66
CA LEU A 107 -0.16 -16.94 -18.45
C LEU A 107 -1.00 -15.94 -19.25
N ASN A 108 -2.12 -16.42 -19.79
CA ASN A 108 -3.00 -15.63 -20.64
C ASN A 108 -4.46 -15.62 -20.14
N PRO A 109 -4.78 -14.88 -19.06
CA PRO A 109 -6.15 -14.81 -18.54
C PRO A 109 -7.12 -14.15 -19.54
N PRO A 110 -8.38 -14.61 -19.64
CA PRO A 110 -9.37 -14.14 -20.62
C PRO A 110 -10.03 -12.80 -20.26
N GLY A 111 -9.25 -11.87 -19.72
CA GLY A 111 -9.71 -10.54 -19.33
C GLY A 111 -8.63 -9.79 -18.55
N PRO A 112 -8.86 -8.50 -18.21
CA PRO A 112 -7.84 -7.68 -17.56
C PRO A 112 -7.47 -8.25 -16.19
N VAL A 113 -6.17 -8.41 -15.96
CA VAL A 113 -5.63 -8.73 -14.64
C VAL A 113 -5.75 -7.49 -13.76
N ARG A 114 -6.39 -7.65 -12.61
CA ARG A 114 -6.66 -6.56 -11.67
C ARG A 114 -5.60 -6.50 -10.59
N ARG A 115 -5.16 -7.66 -10.12
CA ARG A 115 -4.19 -7.75 -9.03
C ARG A 115 -3.48 -9.08 -9.01
N VAL A 116 -2.30 -9.05 -8.41
CA VAL A 116 -1.51 -10.24 -8.12
C VAL A 116 -1.10 -10.26 -6.65
N PHE A 117 -1.01 -11.45 -6.09
CA PHE A 117 -0.61 -11.74 -4.73
C PHE A 117 0.35 -12.92 -4.72
N HIS A 118 1.15 -13.03 -3.67
CA HIS A 118 1.99 -14.19 -3.38
C HIS A 118 1.65 -14.66 -1.98
N ILE A 119 1.35 -15.95 -1.83
CA ILE A 119 0.91 -16.53 -0.56
C ILE A 119 1.44 -17.95 -0.50
N ASP A 120 2.07 -18.33 0.62
CA ASP A 120 2.30 -19.74 0.95
C ASP A 120 0.97 -20.38 1.37
N TRP A 121 0.22 -20.82 0.35
CA TRP A 121 -1.11 -21.39 0.52
C TRP A 121 -0.99 -22.85 0.95
N THR A 122 -0.08 -23.60 0.32
CA THR A 122 0.11 -25.03 0.62
C THR A 122 0.78 -25.30 1.97
N GLY A 123 1.50 -24.33 2.53
CA GLY A 123 2.27 -24.48 3.76
C GLY A 123 3.60 -25.21 3.56
N ASP A 124 4.09 -25.29 2.32
CA ASP A 124 5.37 -25.95 1.99
C ASP A 124 6.58 -25.00 2.09
N GLY A 125 6.35 -23.74 2.50
CA GLY A 125 7.35 -22.70 2.61
C GLY A 125 7.66 -21.99 1.28
N LYS A 126 7.07 -22.42 0.17
CA LYS A 126 7.12 -21.72 -1.13
C LYS A 126 5.88 -20.85 -1.28
N GLN A 127 5.98 -19.85 -2.15
CA GLN A 127 4.87 -18.93 -2.36
C GLN A 127 4.16 -19.24 -3.68
N GLU A 128 2.87 -19.54 -3.59
CA GLU A 128 2.02 -19.57 -4.77
C GLU A 128 1.71 -18.15 -5.24
N PHE A 129 1.67 -18.00 -6.55
CA PHE A 129 1.26 -16.81 -7.26
C PHE A 129 -0.25 -16.85 -7.52
N PHE A 130 -0.97 -15.90 -6.94
CA PHE A 130 -2.40 -15.71 -7.12
C PHE A 130 -2.62 -14.50 -8.03
N TYR A 131 -3.43 -14.63 -9.07
CA TYR A 131 -3.80 -13.53 -9.94
C TYR A 131 -5.31 -13.43 -10.08
N VAL A 132 -5.82 -12.21 -9.95
CA VAL A 132 -7.24 -11.89 -10.05
C VAL A 132 -7.47 -11.19 -11.37
N TYR A 133 -8.44 -11.66 -12.13
CA TYR A 133 -8.83 -11.08 -13.41
C TYR A 133 -10.34 -10.98 -13.51
N THR A 134 -10.83 -10.10 -14.38
CA THR A 134 -12.28 -9.94 -14.59
C THR A 134 -12.68 -10.37 -15.98
N VAL A 135 -13.82 -11.05 -16.09
CA VAL A 135 -14.49 -11.32 -17.36
C VAL A 135 -15.90 -10.80 -17.23
N ASN A 136 -16.30 -9.87 -18.10
CA ASN A 136 -17.59 -9.18 -18.03
C ASN A 136 -17.81 -8.54 -16.65
N ASP A 137 -18.79 -9.04 -15.90
CA ASP A 137 -19.24 -8.56 -14.60
C ASP A 137 -18.74 -9.41 -13.43
N SER A 138 -17.79 -10.31 -13.69
CA SER A 138 -17.37 -11.35 -12.74
C SER A 138 -15.85 -11.33 -12.52
N SER A 139 -15.45 -11.52 -11.27
CA SER A 139 -14.06 -11.64 -10.82
C SER A 139 -13.70 -13.10 -10.66
N PHE A 140 -12.54 -13.46 -11.18
CA PHE A 140 -12.00 -14.81 -11.15
C PHE A 140 -10.60 -14.82 -10.57
N LEU A 141 -10.25 -15.95 -9.98
CA LEU A 141 -8.93 -16.23 -9.44
C LEU A 141 -8.26 -17.32 -10.28
N GLY A 142 -6.97 -17.13 -10.52
CA GLY A 142 -6.05 -18.19 -10.91
C GLY A 142 -4.90 -18.31 -9.92
N ILE A 143 -4.34 -19.51 -9.85
CA ILE A 143 -3.31 -19.94 -8.91
C ILE A 143 -2.22 -20.66 -9.69
N TYR A 144 -0.98 -20.30 -9.42
CA TYR A 144 0.19 -20.85 -10.06
C TYR A 144 1.28 -21.11 -9.02
N SER A 145 1.91 -22.26 -9.10
CA SER A 145 3.09 -22.60 -8.31
C SER A 145 4.32 -22.57 -9.21
N TYR A 146 5.38 -21.95 -8.71
CA TYR A 146 6.63 -21.80 -9.43
C TYR A 146 7.55 -23.03 -9.22
N PRO A 147 8.25 -23.51 -10.26
CA PRO A 147 8.16 -23.12 -11.67
C PRO A 147 7.14 -23.99 -12.45
N ARG A 148 6.49 -23.37 -13.45
CA ARG A 148 5.67 -23.96 -14.52
C ARG A 148 4.52 -24.87 -14.07
N LYS A 149 3.86 -24.55 -12.96
CA LYS A 149 2.76 -25.37 -12.43
C LYS A 149 1.49 -24.54 -12.21
N PRO A 150 0.66 -24.32 -13.26
CA PRO A 150 -0.70 -23.81 -13.06
C PRO A 150 -1.48 -24.78 -12.17
N ILE A 151 -2.02 -24.28 -11.06
CA ILE A 151 -2.80 -25.08 -10.11
C ILE A 151 -4.29 -24.99 -10.44
N ALA A 152 -4.78 -23.77 -10.63
CA ALA A 152 -6.18 -23.52 -10.92
C ALA A 152 -6.34 -22.23 -11.74
N ASN A 153 -7.41 -22.16 -12.53
CA ASN A 153 -7.78 -20.96 -13.28
C ASN A 153 -9.30 -20.91 -13.41
N GLY A 154 -9.90 -19.72 -13.38
CA GLY A 154 -11.35 -19.58 -13.52
C GLY A 154 -12.15 -19.84 -12.25
N ILE A 155 -11.52 -19.78 -11.07
CA ILE A 155 -12.25 -19.86 -9.80
C ILE A 155 -13.09 -18.59 -9.63
N PHE A 156 -14.41 -18.71 -9.61
CA PHE A 156 -15.30 -17.55 -9.42
C PHE A 156 -15.20 -17.01 -7.99
N LEU A 157 -14.97 -15.70 -7.86
CA LEU A 157 -14.98 -15.03 -6.56
C LEU A 157 -16.31 -14.31 -6.30
N PHE A 158 -16.63 -13.33 -7.14
CA PHE A 158 -17.84 -12.51 -7.00
C PHE A 158 -18.13 -11.77 -8.30
N ALA A 159 -19.36 -11.26 -8.41
CA ALA A 159 -19.81 -10.44 -9.51
C ALA A 159 -20.22 -9.04 -9.03
N GLY A 160 -20.29 -8.08 -9.95
CA GLY A 160 -20.82 -6.75 -9.70
C GLY A 160 -21.51 -6.18 -10.92
N LYS A 161 -21.70 -4.86 -10.96
CA LYS A 161 -22.46 -4.20 -12.03
C LYS A 161 -21.78 -2.91 -12.46
N SER A 162 -21.54 -2.77 -13.75
CA SER A 162 -21.18 -1.48 -14.36
C SER A 162 -22.34 -0.51 -14.27
N GLY A 163 -22.03 0.79 -14.35
CA GLY A 163 -23.02 1.84 -14.12
C GLY A 163 -22.59 3.18 -14.69
N TYR A 164 -23.19 4.25 -14.17
CA TYR A 164 -22.98 5.60 -14.67
C TYR A 164 -22.66 6.56 -13.53
N ARG A 165 -21.76 7.52 -13.78
CA ARG A 165 -21.58 8.69 -12.91
C ARG A 165 -22.82 9.57 -12.98
N ARG A 166 -22.97 10.46 -11.98
CA ARG A 166 -23.90 11.60 -12.05
C ARG A 166 -23.75 12.45 -13.31
N SER A 167 -22.55 12.51 -13.88
CA SER A 167 -22.27 13.21 -15.14
C SER A 167 -22.74 12.45 -16.40
N GLY A 168 -23.39 11.30 -16.27
CA GLY A 168 -23.78 10.43 -17.39
C GLY A 168 -22.64 9.58 -17.99
N LYS A 169 -21.41 9.71 -17.50
CA LYS A 169 -20.27 8.92 -17.99
C LYS A 169 -20.38 7.48 -17.49
N LYS A 170 -20.37 6.50 -18.40
CA LYS A 170 -20.29 5.08 -18.06
C LYS A 170 -19.00 4.79 -17.28
N ILE A 171 -19.12 4.01 -16.21
CA ILE A 171 -18.00 3.43 -15.48
C ILE A 171 -18.14 1.92 -15.55
N GLU A 172 -17.06 1.27 -15.94
CA GLU A 172 -16.99 -0.17 -15.87
C GLU A 172 -16.68 -0.63 -14.46
N TRP A 173 -17.37 -1.68 -14.04
CA TRP A 173 -17.03 -2.43 -12.85
C TRP A 173 -15.66 -3.08 -13.00
N GLN A 174 -14.87 -3.06 -11.93
CA GLN A 174 -13.45 -3.39 -11.99
C GLN A 174 -13.09 -4.72 -11.34
N GLY A 175 -13.97 -5.33 -10.55
CA GLY A 175 -13.66 -6.54 -9.80
C GLY A 175 -12.49 -6.37 -8.83
N ASN A 176 -12.37 -5.19 -8.23
CA ASN A 176 -11.21 -4.85 -7.44
C ASN A 176 -11.19 -5.58 -6.10
N ILE A 177 -10.03 -6.18 -5.79
CA ILE A 177 -9.72 -6.79 -4.49
C ILE A 177 -8.56 -6.03 -3.89
N ASN A 178 -8.73 -5.51 -2.67
CA ASN A 178 -7.69 -4.77 -1.99
C ASN A 178 -6.65 -5.64 -1.30
N TYR A 179 -7.10 -6.75 -0.72
CA TYR A 179 -6.26 -7.67 0.01
C TYR A 179 -6.78 -9.10 -0.20
N LEU A 180 -5.84 -10.04 -0.21
CA LEU A 180 -6.09 -11.48 -0.28
C LEU A 180 -5.17 -12.15 0.73
N TYR A 181 -5.72 -13.03 1.55
CA TYR A 181 -4.98 -13.77 2.57
C TYR A 181 -5.39 -15.24 2.58
N CYS A 182 -4.48 -16.10 3.03
CA CYS A 182 -4.80 -17.47 3.43
C CYS A 182 -4.50 -17.64 4.92
N LYS A 183 -5.54 -17.91 5.71
CA LYS A 183 -5.45 -18.04 7.19
C LYS A 183 -6.45 -19.09 7.66
N ASP A 184 -6.06 -19.88 8.66
CA ASP A 184 -6.97 -20.73 9.42
C ASP A 184 -7.77 -19.84 10.38
N LEU A 185 -9.01 -19.52 10.00
CA LEU A 185 -9.88 -18.63 10.77
C LEU A 185 -10.60 -19.37 11.88
N ASP A 186 -11.02 -20.61 11.65
CA ASP A 186 -11.88 -21.36 12.56
C ASP A 186 -11.13 -22.34 13.49
N GLY A 187 -9.81 -22.41 13.34
CA GLY A 187 -8.90 -23.18 14.19
C GLY A 187 -8.88 -24.67 13.85
N ASP A 188 -9.37 -25.08 12.67
CA ASP A 188 -9.47 -26.48 12.26
C ASP A 188 -8.19 -27.05 11.63
N GLY A 189 -7.14 -26.23 11.50
CA GLY A 189 -5.87 -26.56 10.86
C GLY A 189 -5.86 -26.40 9.35
N LYS A 190 -6.98 -26.01 8.72
CA LYS A 190 -7.09 -25.72 7.28
C LYS A 190 -7.23 -24.22 7.08
N LYS A 191 -6.55 -23.68 6.07
CA LYS A 191 -6.62 -22.26 5.76
C LYS A 191 -7.86 -21.96 4.92
N GLU A 192 -8.56 -20.87 5.23
CA GLU A 192 -9.51 -20.20 4.34
C GLU A 192 -8.80 -19.23 3.39
N LEU A 193 -9.40 -19.02 2.22
CA LEU A 193 -9.08 -17.88 1.35
C LEU A 193 -9.98 -16.69 1.71
N ILE A 194 -9.36 -15.55 1.99
CA ILE A 194 -10.05 -14.36 2.52
C ILE A 194 -9.79 -13.18 1.58
N ALA A 195 -10.83 -12.78 0.86
CA ALA A 195 -10.77 -11.68 -0.11
C ALA A 195 -11.46 -10.42 0.45
N PHE A 196 -10.83 -9.26 0.22
CA PHE A 196 -11.39 -7.96 0.58
C PHE A 196 -11.74 -7.17 -0.69
N PRO A 197 -12.91 -7.42 -1.31
CA PRO A 197 -13.38 -6.58 -2.40
C PRO A 197 -13.55 -5.13 -1.92
N ASP A 198 -13.14 -4.18 -2.75
CA ASP A 198 -13.29 -2.74 -2.50
C ASP A 198 -13.55 -2.01 -3.82
N GLU A 199 -14.79 -2.09 -4.29
CA GLU A 199 -15.19 -1.39 -5.51
C GLU A 199 -15.24 0.13 -5.30
N PRO A 200 -14.52 0.92 -6.13
CA PRO A 200 -14.40 2.35 -5.92
C PRO A 200 -15.69 3.07 -6.29
N TYR A 201 -15.89 3.38 -7.57
CA TYR A 201 -17.04 4.17 -8.02
C TYR A 201 -18.28 3.33 -8.31
N MET A 202 -18.13 2.02 -8.52
CA MET A 202 -19.26 1.09 -8.66
C MET A 202 -19.82 0.62 -7.33
N LEU A 203 -19.23 1.10 -6.22
CA LEU A 203 -19.72 1.00 -4.84
C LEU A 203 -19.73 -0.42 -4.25
N HIS A 204 -20.08 -1.44 -5.02
CA HIS A 204 -20.22 -2.81 -4.55
C HIS A 204 -19.59 -3.83 -5.51
N PRO A 205 -19.01 -4.92 -4.97
CA PRO A 205 -18.96 -5.25 -3.55
C PRO A 205 -17.86 -4.50 -2.76
N ARG A 206 -18.09 -4.35 -1.46
CA ARG A 206 -17.16 -3.85 -0.44
C ARG A 206 -17.33 -4.70 0.82
N GLY A 207 -16.24 -5.20 1.39
CA GLY A 207 -16.32 -6.03 2.60
C GLY A 207 -15.26 -7.11 2.69
N VAL A 208 -15.63 -8.23 3.31
CA VAL A 208 -14.79 -9.44 3.45
C VAL A 208 -15.58 -10.67 3.01
N PHE A 209 -14.99 -11.43 2.10
CA PHE A 209 -15.58 -12.58 1.45
C PHE A 209 -14.66 -13.76 1.75
N VAL A 210 -15.19 -14.81 2.40
CA VAL A 210 -14.41 -15.94 2.88
C VAL A 210 -14.82 -17.20 2.14
N TYR A 211 -13.82 -17.94 1.70
CA TYR A 211 -13.95 -19.16 0.92
C TYR A 211 -13.19 -20.28 1.59
N ASP A 212 -13.67 -21.52 1.43
CA ASP A 212 -12.88 -22.70 1.75
C ASP A 212 -11.57 -22.65 0.94
N GLY A 213 -10.43 -22.87 1.60
CA GLY A 213 -9.14 -22.72 0.92
C GLY A 213 -8.81 -23.82 -0.08
N LYS A 214 -9.57 -24.93 -0.11
CA LYS A 214 -9.33 -26.06 -1.02
C LYS A 214 -10.37 -26.13 -2.13
N THR A 215 -11.65 -26.02 -1.81
CA THR A 215 -12.74 -26.07 -2.79
C THR A 215 -13.00 -24.70 -3.42
N PHE A 216 -12.56 -23.62 -2.77
CA PHE A 216 -12.84 -22.24 -3.14
C PHE A 216 -14.34 -21.90 -3.16
N GLU A 217 -15.17 -22.71 -2.51
CA GLU A 217 -16.57 -22.39 -2.29
C GLU A 217 -16.70 -21.32 -1.20
N ARG A 218 -17.57 -20.33 -1.43
CA ARG A 218 -17.75 -19.23 -0.47
C ARG A 218 -18.43 -19.74 0.80
N LYS A 219 -17.72 -19.73 1.92
CA LYS A 219 -18.25 -20.03 3.26
C LYS A 219 -19.23 -18.93 3.69
N TRP A 220 -18.81 -17.67 3.65
CA TRP A 220 -19.64 -16.53 4.06
C TRP A 220 -19.12 -15.21 3.48
N LYS A 221 -19.90 -14.14 3.66
CA LYS A 221 -19.46 -12.77 3.36
C LYS A 221 -20.05 -11.77 4.37
N PHE A 222 -19.30 -10.71 4.63
CA PHE A 222 -19.77 -9.52 5.33
C PHE A 222 -19.61 -8.32 4.40
N GLU A 223 -20.71 -7.60 4.14
CA GLU A 223 -20.74 -6.45 3.25
C GLU A 223 -20.84 -5.13 4.04
N THR A 224 -20.13 -4.11 3.57
CA THR A 224 -20.17 -2.77 4.15
C THR A 224 -20.37 -1.74 3.05
N GLY A 225 -21.02 -0.61 3.37
CA GLY A 225 -21.05 0.54 2.47
C GLY A 225 -19.71 1.28 2.46
N ALA A 226 -18.98 1.28 3.58
CA ALA A 226 -17.71 1.98 3.68
C ALA A 226 -16.61 1.26 2.88
N GLY A 227 -15.66 2.03 2.32
CA GLY A 227 -14.55 1.44 1.56
C GLY A 227 -13.54 0.77 2.48
N ILE A 228 -12.84 -0.25 2.01
CA ILE A 228 -11.77 -0.88 2.80
C ILE A 228 -10.53 0.03 2.78
N ALA A 229 -10.00 0.39 3.95
CA ALA A 229 -8.89 1.33 4.08
C ALA A 229 -7.52 0.63 3.98
N ARG A 230 -6.88 0.40 5.12
CA ARG A 230 -5.56 -0.25 5.24
C ARG A 230 -5.72 -1.77 5.41
N LYS A 231 -4.59 -2.47 5.58
CA LYS A 231 -4.56 -3.93 5.74
C LYS A 231 -5.47 -4.35 6.90
N PRO A 232 -6.44 -5.24 6.67
CA PRO A 232 -7.17 -5.93 7.73
C PRO A 232 -6.21 -6.70 8.63
N ILE A 233 -6.63 -6.96 9.87
CA ILE A 233 -5.86 -7.75 10.83
C ILE A 233 -6.63 -8.97 11.25
N PHE A 234 -5.89 -10.05 11.46
CA PHE A 234 -6.36 -11.33 11.97
C PHE A 234 -5.76 -11.53 13.35
N ILE A 235 -6.61 -11.73 14.35
CA ILE A 235 -6.21 -11.85 15.74
C ILE A 235 -7.22 -12.70 16.49
N ASP A 236 -6.73 -13.62 17.30
CA ASP A 236 -7.52 -14.27 18.35
C ASP A 236 -7.58 -13.29 19.52
N SER A 237 -8.69 -12.55 19.62
CA SER A 237 -8.81 -11.44 20.58
C SER A 237 -9.39 -11.87 21.92
N ASP A 238 -10.05 -13.02 21.99
CA ASP A 238 -10.67 -13.55 23.21
C ASP A 238 -10.05 -14.87 23.69
N GLY A 239 -9.05 -15.40 22.97
CA GLY A 239 -8.29 -16.59 23.35
C GLY A 239 -9.03 -17.89 23.08
N ASP A 240 -10.02 -17.90 22.19
CA ASP A 240 -10.81 -19.10 21.86
C ASP A 240 -10.13 -20.02 20.83
N GLY A 241 -8.98 -19.59 20.30
CA GLY A 241 -8.20 -20.32 19.29
C GLY A 241 -8.64 -20.04 17.85
N ARG A 242 -9.62 -19.15 17.63
CA ARG A 242 -10.10 -18.71 16.32
C ARG A 242 -9.70 -17.27 16.06
N LEU A 243 -9.71 -16.87 14.79
CA LEU A 243 -9.28 -15.53 14.41
C LEU A 243 -10.48 -14.62 14.10
N GLU A 244 -10.59 -13.52 14.85
CA GLU A 244 -11.37 -12.36 14.42
C GLU A 244 -10.68 -11.61 13.29
N ILE A 245 -11.49 -10.93 12.49
CA ILE A 245 -11.07 -10.01 11.44
C ILE A 245 -11.38 -8.58 11.86
N LEU A 246 -10.34 -7.78 12.09
CA LEU A 246 -10.45 -6.35 12.29
C LEU A 246 -10.35 -5.62 10.94
N ILE A 247 -11.43 -4.95 10.56
CA ILE A 247 -11.56 -4.30 9.25
C ILE A 247 -11.60 -2.78 9.42
N PRO A 248 -10.50 -2.07 9.13
CA PRO A 248 -10.50 -0.63 9.07
C PRO A 248 -11.09 -0.14 7.76
N THR A 249 -11.98 0.85 7.83
CA THR A 249 -12.63 1.42 6.65
C THR A 249 -12.35 2.90 6.44
N LYS A 250 -12.69 3.37 5.24
CA LYS A 250 -12.63 4.75 4.77
C LYS A 250 -14.01 5.21 4.31
N ALA A 251 -14.23 6.51 4.41
CA ALA A 251 -15.48 7.20 4.13
C ALA A 251 -15.36 8.04 2.85
N PRO A 252 -15.27 7.46 1.64
CA PRO A 252 -15.18 8.26 0.41
C PRO A 252 -16.42 9.12 0.15
N SER A 253 -17.53 8.85 0.85
CA SER A 253 -18.80 9.56 0.75
C SER A 253 -19.33 9.66 -0.69
N ASN A 254 -19.23 8.56 -1.44
CA ASN A 254 -19.72 8.46 -2.81
C ASN A 254 -21.11 7.80 -2.92
N GLY A 255 -21.79 7.58 -1.79
CA GLY A 255 -23.19 7.20 -1.71
C GLY A 255 -23.45 5.70 -1.49
N SER A 256 -22.41 4.91 -1.24
CA SER A 256 -22.54 3.48 -0.97
C SER A 256 -23.18 3.19 0.40
N LYS A 257 -24.03 2.16 0.44
CA LYS A 257 -24.71 1.68 1.65
C LYS A 257 -24.81 0.16 1.63
N ALA A 258 -24.60 -0.47 2.78
CA ALA A 258 -24.92 -1.88 3.01
C ALA A 258 -25.55 -2.00 4.41
N GLY A 259 -26.85 -2.32 4.45
CA GLY A 259 -27.64 -2.25 5.69
C GLY A 259 -27.54 -0.87 6.34
N LYS A 260 -27.15 -0.83 7.62
CA LYS A 260 -26.96 0.42 8.38
C LYS A 260 -25.61 1.12 8.11
N PHE A 261 -24.67 0.45 7.46
CA PHE A 261 -23.33 0.99 7.21
C PHE A 261 -23.29 1.74 5.87
N ASN A 262 -22.63 2.88 5.85
CA ASN A 262 -22.58 3.77 4.69
C ASN A 262 -21.20 4.41 4.55
N ASP A 263 -20.86 4.86 3.35
CA ASP A 263 -19.55 5.47 3.09
C ASP A 263 -19.43 6.95 3.46
N SER A 264 -20.46 7.54 4.07
CA SER A 264 -20.36 8.86 4.70
C SER A 264 -19.68 8.79 6.07
N HIS A 265 -19.30 7.59 6.51
CA HIS A 265 -18.58 7.38 7.77
C HIS A 265 -17.50 6.31 7.64
N SER A 266 -16.49 6.39 8.50
CA SER A 266 -15.50 5.33 8.69
C SER A 266 -15.81 4.53 9.95
N TYR A 267 -15.60 3.23 9.84
CA TYR A 267 -15.86 2.24 10.88
C TYR A 267 -14.68 1.30 11.06
N LEU A 268 -14.46 0.88 12.31
CA LEU A 268 -13.70 -0.32 12.61
C LEU A 268 -14.70 -1.42 12.92
N PHE A 269 -14.66 -2.50 12.14
CA PHE A 269 -15.45 -3.69 12.39
C PHE A 269 -14.56 -4.74 13.07
N SER A 270 -15.13 -5.46 14.03
CA SER A 270 -14.65 -6.78 14.43
C SER A 270 -15.65 -7.82 13.97
N ILE A 271 -15.19 -8.70 13.09
CA ILE A 271 -15.98 -9.78 12.49
C ILE A 271 -15.42 -11.10 13.02
N ASP A 272 -16.30 -11.96 13.49
CA ASP A 272 -16.00 -13.30 13.98
C ASP A 272 -15.58 -14.24 12.83
N TYR A 273 -14.99 -15.38 13.15
CA TYR A 273 -14.52 -16.37 12.17
C TYR A 273 -15.64 -16.90 11.26
N ASP A 274 -16.89 -16.85 11.73
CA ASP A 274 -18.10 -17.30 11.02
C ASP A 274 -18.82 -16.17 10.25
N GLY A 275 -18.25 -14.97 10.25
CA GLY A 275 -18.78 -13.80 9.54
C GLY A 275 -19.78 -12.97 10.34
N LYS A 276 -20.06 -13.32 11.61
CA LYS A 276 -20.91 -12.50 12.47
C LYS A 276 -20.18 -11.23 12.90
N LEU A 277 -20.91 -10.12 12.91
CA LEU A 277 -20.40 -8.87 13.46
C LEU A 277 -20.37 -8.96 15.00
N ARG A 278 -19.17 -8.95 15.59
CA ARG A 278 -19.00 -8.91 17.06
C ARG A 278 -19.28 -7.50 17.58
N TRP A 279 -18.57 -6.52 17.03
CA TRP A 279 -18.77 -5.11 17.36
C TRP A 279 -18.37 -4.19 16.21
N VAL A 280 -18.89 -2.97 16.24
CA VAL A 280 -18.52 -1.91 15.30
C VAL A 280 -18.39 -0.59 16.03
N ARG A 281 -17.38 0.19 15.67
CA ARG A 281 -17.21 1.57 16.14
C ARG A 281 -17.15 2.52 14.94
N LYS A 282 -17.96 3.57 14.97
CA LYS A 282 -17.88 4.71 14.03
C LYS A 282 -16.80 5.67 14.52
N PHE A 283 -15.88 6.05 13.64
CA PHE A 283 -14.74 6.91 13.99
C PHE A 283 -14.79 8.31 13.37
N GLY A 284 -15.25 8.40 12.13
CA GLY A 284 -15.28 9.68 11.43
C GLY A 284 -16.42 9.76 10.45
N ASP A 285 -16.70 10.98 10.03
CA ASP A 285 -17.67 11.29 8.99
C ASP A 285 -16.98 11.26 7.60
N ALA A 286 -17.57 11.94 6.62
CA ALA A 286 -17.11 11.93 5.24
C ALA A 286 -15.61 12.29 5.14
N PHE A 287 -14.94 11.63 4.21
CA PHE A 287 -13.52 11.75 3.86
C PHE A 287 -12.53 11.23 4.91
N SER A 288 -13.00 10.61 5.99
CA SER A 288 -12.18 9.92 6.99
C SER A 288 -11.66 8.55 6.55
N SER A 289 -10.58 8.05 7.16
CA SER A 289 -9.96 6.76 6.81
C SER A 289 -9.16 6.20 7.96
N ILE A 290 -9.38 4.93 8.32
CA ILE A 290 -8.77 4.31 9.50
C ILE A 290 -7.42 3.66 9.17
N ARG A 291 -6.34 3.97 9.91
CA ARG A 291 -5.07 3.21 9.92
C ARG A 291 -4.82 2.52 11.26
N LEU A 292 -4.75 1.21 11.24
CA LEU A 292 -4.41 0.38 12.40
C LEU A 292 -2.90 0.15 12.43
N ASP A 293 -2.32 0.28 13.62
CA ASP A 293 -0.97 -0.17 13.96
C ASP A 293 -1.11 -1.03 15.23
N PHE A 294 -0.20 -1.96 15.53
CA PHE A 294 -0.28 -2.78 16.76
C PHE A 294 0.93 -2.52 17.61
N VAL A 295 0.73 -2.63 18.92
CA VAL A 295 1.83 -2.94 19.81
C VAL A 295 1.42 -4.07 20.74
N ASP A 296 2.25 -5.10 20.75
CA ASP A 296 2.24 -6.09 21.81
C ASP A 296 2.74 -5.42 23.09
N VAL A 297 1.82 -5.18 24.01
CA VAL A 297 2.13 -4.79 25.38
C VAL A 297 1.69 -5.99 26.18
N ASP A 298 2.61 -6.60 26.92
CA ASP A 298 2.36 -7.70 27.87
C ASP A 298 2.03 -9.11 27.35
N GLY A 299 2.06 -9.36 26.03
CA GLY A 299 1.62 -10.63 25.44
C GLY A 299 0.18 -10.56 24.93
N ILE A 300 -0.54 -9.47 25.21
CA ILE A 300 -1.81 -9.11 24.58
C ILE A 300 -1.51 -8.16 23.41
N ARG A 301 -2.00 -8.49 22.22
CA ARG A 301 -1.85 -7.63 21.03
C ARG A 301 -2.82 -6.46 21.13
N GLU A 302 -2.33 -5.30 21.56
CA GLU A 302 -3.14 -4.11 21.70
C GLU A 302 -3.13 -3.25 20.43
N LEU A 303 -4.32 -2.76 20.06
CA LEU A 303 -4.55 -2.07 18.80
C LEU A 303 -4.34 -0.56 18.96
N ARG A 304 -3.39 -0.02 18.18
CA ARG A 304 -3.23 1.40 17.94
C ARG A 304 -4.05 1.82 16.73
N TRP A 305 -4.64 3.00 16.78
CA TRP A 305 -5.24 3.62 15.61
C TRP A 305 -4.76 5.05 15.42
N VAL A 306 -4.48 5.43 14.17
CA VAL A 306 -4.14 6.80 13.79
C VAL A 306 -4.92 7.22 12.55
N ARG A 307 -5.43 8.45 12.61
CA ARG A 307 -5.73 9.37 11.50
C ARG A 307 -7.18 9.49 11.06
N LYS A 308 -7.75 10.68 11.29
CA LYS A 308 -8.72 11.30 10.37
C LYS A 308 -7.93 11.92 9.22
N PHE A 309 -8.17 11.50 7.98
CA PHE A 309 -7.99 12.41 6.84
C PHE A 309 -9.33 13.11 6.65
N GLY A 310 -9.38 14.39 6.28
CA GLY A 310 -10.65 15.05 5.99
C GLY A 310 -10.54 16.54 6.21
N ASP A 311 -10.42 17.27 5.08
CA ASP A 311 -10.09 18.69 4.97
C ASP A 311 -8.75 19.05 5.67
N ALA A 312 -7.94 19.91 5.03
CA ALA A 312 -6.75 20.50 5.64
C ALA A 312 -7.04 21.20 6.99
N SER A 313 -8.31 21.37 7.36
CA SER A 313 -8.80 22.03 8.58
C SER A 313 -9.10 21.12 9.79
N SER A 314 -9.23 19.78 9.67
CA SER A 314 -9.56 18.94 10.84
C SER A 314 -8.32 18.32 11.51
N PRO A 315 -8.19 18.40 12.85
CA PRO A 315 -7.08 17.81 13.57
C PRO A 315 -7.08 16.28 13.46
N VAL A 316 -5.88 15.70 13.42
CA VAL A 316 -5.66 14.26 13.55
C VAL A 316 -6.08 13.84 14.97
N ARG A 317 -7.05 12.94 15.08
CA ARG A 317 -7.45 12.32 16.35
C ARG A 317 -6.81 10.94 16.50
N HIS A 318 -6.32 10.64 17.70
CA HIS A 318 -5.85 9.34 18.14
C HIS A 318 -6.90 8.76 19.09
N ASP A 319 -7.38 7.55 18.84
CA ASP A 319 -8.31 6.84 19.72
C ASP A 319 -7.80 5.39 19.88
N PHE A 320 -7.98 4.81 21.07
CA PHE A 320 -7.52 3.46 21.43
C PHE A 320 -8.70 2.52 21.56
N VAL A 321 -8.61 1.32 20.99
CA VAL A 321 -9.67 0.31 21.06
C VAL A 321 -9.06 -1.03 21.40
N ASN A 322 -9.55 -1.68 22.45
CA ASN A 322 -9.20 -3.07 22.73
C ASN A 322 -9.77 -3.97 21.61
N ALA A 323 -8.96 -4.89 21.09
CA ALA A 323 -9.33 -5.78 20.00
C ALA A 323 -10.57 -6.64 20.34
N ASN A 324 -10.73 -7.03 21.60
CA ASN A 324 -11.88 -7.80 22.08
C ASN A 324 -13.15 -6.95 22.30
N GLY A 325 -13.03 -5.61 22.29
CA GLY A 325 -14.13 -4.67 22.44
C GLY A 325 -14.71 -4.52 23.86
N ASP A 326 -14.10 -5.11 24.88
CA ASP A 326 -14.61 -5.15 26.27
C ASP A 326 -14.58 -3.81 27.02
N GLY A 327 -13.76 -2.86 26.56
CA GLY A 327 -13.62 -1.53 27.19
C GLY A 327 -12.66 -1.47 28.37
N GLU A 328 -12.00 -2.57 28.72
CA GLU A 328 -10.79 -2.57 29.56
C GLU A 328 -9.63 -2.12 28.66
N GLN A 329 -8.92 -1.07 29.05
CA GLN A 329 -7.90 -0.47 28.21
C GLN A 329 -6.68 -0.15 29.07
N GLU A 330 -5.51 -0.61 28.64
CA GLU A 330 -4.26 -0.23 29.27
C GLU A 330 -3.82 1.20 28.90
N ILE A 331 -3.03 1.83 29.77
CA ILE A 331 -2.54 3.20 29.58
C ILE A 331 -1.37 3.18 28.59
N PHE A 332 -1.52 3.85 27.44
CA PHE A 332 -0.48 3.92 26.41
C PHE A 332 0.24 5.25 26.35
N ALA A 333 1.52 5.19 25.99
CA ALA A 333 2.30 6.30 25.45
C ALA A 333 2.43 6.17 23.92
N PHE A 334 2.22 7.24 23.16
CA PHE A 334 2.40 7.26 21.70
C PHE A 334 3.03 8.56 21.21
N LEU A 335 3.72 8.49 20.07
CA LEU A 335 4.23 9.65 19.33
C LEU A 335 3.14 10.28 18.44
N SER A 336 2.93 11.60 18.58
CA SER A 336 2.21 12.39 17.57
C SER A 336 3.22 12.95 16.57
N TYR A 337 3.09 12.56 15.30
CA TYR A 337 4.06 12.90 14.25
C TYR A 337 3.59 13.99 13.27
N TRP A 338 2.45 14.66 13.51
CA TRP A 338 2.02 15.68 12.57
C TRP A 338 0.91 16.56 13.14
N ASP A 339 1.29 17.50 13.99
CA ASP A 339 0.46 18.67 14.22
C ASP A 339 1.11 19.82 13.44
N ASN A 340 0.48 20.28 12.36
CA ASN A 340 0.97 21.42 11.56
C ASN A 340 1.08 22.71 12.40
N SER A 341 0.49 22.74 13.61
CA SER A 341 0.58 23.87 14.54
C SER A 341 1.73 23.75 15.55
N LYS A 342 2.36 22.57 15.71
CA LYS A 342 3.48 22.36 16.64
C LYS A 342 4.78 22.07 15.90
N LYS A 343 5.82 22.86 16.19
CA LYS A 343 7.15 22.73 15.55
C LYS A 343 7.89 21.45 15.93
N ASN A 344 7.55 20.82 17.05
CA ASN A 344 8.31 19.71 17.64
C ASN A 344 7.44 18.45 17.82
N PRO A 345 7.95 17.24 17.49
CA PRO A 345 7.27 15.98 17.79
C PRO A 345 7.10 15.79 19.30
N SER A 346 6.03 15.11 19.71
CA SER A 346 5.72 14.90 21.12
C SER A 346 5.20 13.50 21.39
N ILE A 347 5.50 13.00 22.59
CA ILE A 347 4.95 11.76 23.12
C ILE A 347 3.85 12.11 24.09
N HIS A 348 2.70 11.46 23.96
CA HIS A 348 1.53 11.66 24.79
C HIS A 348 1.16 10.35 25.49
N VAL A 349 0.83 10.44 26.77
CA VAL A 349 -0.02 9.44 27.43
C VAL A 349 -1.44 9.90 27.29
N ILE A 350 -2.29 9.03 26.79
CA ILE A 350 -3.71 9.30 26.68
C ILE A 350 -4.47 8.35 27.60
N ASP A 351 -5.52 8.88 28.21
CA ASP A 351 -6.58 8.09 28.80
C ASP A 351 -7.32 7.38 27.65
N PRO A 352 -7.21 6.05 27.55
CA PRO A 352 -7.77 5.34 26.43
C PRO A 352 -9.31 5.40 26.38
N LYS A 353 -9.98 5.68 27.51
CA LYS A 353 -11.45 5.74 27.61
C LYS A 353 -11.97 7.07 27.08
N THR A 354 -11.26 8.15 27.37
CA THR A 354 -11.70 9.52 27.06
C THR A 354 -10.98 10.14 25.88
N GLY A 355 -9.85 9.58 25.45
CA GLY A 355 -8.98 10.16 24.43
C GLY A 355 -8.21 11.39 24.93
N LYS A 356 -8.30 11.72 26.23
CA LYS A 356 -7.67 12.90 26.82
C LYS A 356 -6.19 12.65 27.05
N THR A 357 -5.33 13.59 26.66
CA THR A 357 -3.91 13.57 27.06
C THR A 357 -3.80 13.70 28.58
N LEU A 358 -3.29 12.64 29.22
CA LEU A 358 -2.95 12.60 30.64
C LEU A 358 -1.60 13.25 30.92
N ARG A 359 -0.61 13.01 30.04
CA ARG A 359 0.76 13.57 30.12
C ARG A 359 1.34 13.72 28.72
N SER A 360 2.25 14.67 28.51
CA SER A 360 3.02 14.74 27.27
C SER A 360 4.43 15.27 27.49
N ARG A 361 5.38 14.85 26.64
CA ARG A 361 6.74 15.38 26.57
C ARG A 361 7.08 15.71 25.12
N GLU A 362 7.54 16.93 24.88
CA GLU A 362 7.99 17.36 23.57
C GLU A 362 9.47 17.01 23.38
N PHE A 363 9.87 16.76 22.14
CA PHE A 363 11.23 16.43 21.77
C PHE A 363 11.62 17.25 20.55
N ASP A 364 12.86 17.71 20.49
CA ASP A 364 13.30 18.62 19.44
C ASP A 364 13.23 17.97 18.05
N MET A 365 13.49 16.67 17.94
CA MET A 365 13.26 15.86 16.74
C MET A 365 13.14 14.38 17.12
N ILE A 366 12.20 13.67 16.51
CA ILE A 366 12.05 12.23 16.63
C ILE A 366 11.70 11.73 15.24
N GLN A 367 12.32 10.69 14.68
CA GLN A 367 11.69 9.66 13.84
C GLN A 367 11.73 8.38 14.66
N ALA A 368 10.64 8.00 15.32
CA ALA A 368 10.68 6.87 16.25
C ALA A 368 9.83 5.70 15.81
N THR A 369 10.49 4.55 15.82
CA THR A 369 9.92 3.23 16.02
C THR A 369 9.85 2.99 17.53
N HIS A 370 8.69 2.59 18.04
CA HIS A 370 8.50 2.27 19.45
C HIS A 370 8.69 0.78 19.70
N LEU A 371 9.47 0.41 20.73
CA LEU A 371 9.45 -0.93 21.32
C LEU A 371 9.10 -0.83 22.80
N PHE A 372 8.20 -1.69 23.27
CA PHE A 372 7.99 -1.90 24.71
C PHE A 372 8.95 -2.99 25.17
N ILE A 373 9.59 -2.79 26.33
CA ILE A 373 10.39 -3.82 26.98
C ILE A 373 9.87 -3.96 28.40
N ARG A 374 9.32 -5.13 28.73
CA ARG A 374 9.05 -5.53 30.11
C ARG A 374 10.28 -6.31 30.61
N PRO A 375 11.11 -5.78 31.53
CA PRO A 375 12.09 -6.58 32.23
C PRO A 375 11.38 -7.63 33.08
N LYS A 376 12.07 -8.73 33.42
CA LYS A 376 11.56 -9.85 34.25
C LYS A 376 10.94 -9.45 35.61
N ASN A 377 11.07 -8.19 36.06
CA ASN A 377 10.73 -7.73 37.40
C ASN A 377 9.46 -6.85 37.46
N ASN A 378 8.51 -6.96 36.52
CA ASN A 378 7.24 -6.21 36.49
C ASN A 378 7.31 -4.67 36.36
N GLU A 379 8.49 -4.05 36.22
CA GLU A 379 8.59 -2.61 35.93
C GLU A 379 8.26 -2.32 34.45
N ARG A 380 7.33 -1.39 34.16
CA ARG A 380 7.06 -0.97 32.77
C ARG A 380 8.13 0.06 32.34
N LYS A 381 9.05 -0.34 31.46
CA LYS A 381 10.04 0.57 30.86
C LYS A 381 9.74 0.80 29.39
N ARG A 382 10.00 2.02 28.91
CA ARG A 382 9.66 2.44 27.54
C ARG A 382 10.91 2.74 26.74
N LEU A 383 11.18 1.98 25.68
CA LEU A 383 12.29 2.25 24.78
C LEU A 383 11.81 3.11 23.60
N ILE A 384 12.44 4.26 23.44
CA ILE A 384 12.19 5.19 22.34
C ILE A 384 13.48 5.32 21.55
N ILE A 385 13.40 5.07 20.25
CA ILE A 385 14.50 5.30 19.32
C ILE A 385 14.22 6.61 18.60
N CYS A 386 14.98 7.65 18.88
CA CYS A 386 14.93 8.92 18.17
C CYS A 386 15.92 8.86 16.99
N ASP A 387 15.46 8.48 15.79
CA ASP A 387 16.25 8.67 14.57
C ASP A 387 16.14 10.15 14.13
N THR A 388 17.28 10.77 13.81
CA THR A 388 17.33 12.18 13.38
C THR A 388 17.72 12.32 11.91
N GLY A 389 17.86 11.21 11.18
CA GLY A 389 18.50 11.16 9.86
C GLY A 389 20.01 11.44 9.90
N ASN A 390 20.52 11.94 11.03
CA ASN A 390 21.93 12.14 11.30
C ASN A 390 22.39 11.08 12.33
N PRO A 391 23.30 10.16 11.97
CA PRO A 391 23.76 9.11 12.88
C PRO A 391 24.50 9.64 14.11
N LEU A 392 24.96 10.89 14.12
CA LEU A 392 25.59 11.52 15.29
C LEU A 392 24.58 12.14 16.26
N LYS A 393 23.32 12.28 15.86
CA LYS A 393 22.25 12.89 16.66
C LYS A 393 21.13 11.90 17.02
N SER A 394 21.21 10.67 16.52
CA SER A 394 20.21 9.65 16.82
C SER A 394 20.42 9.11 18.23
N GLN A 395 19.33 8.98 18.99
CA GLN A 395 19.37 8.66 20.42
C GLN A 395 18.43 7.52 20.75
N MET A 396 18.84 6.64 21.64
CA MET A 396 17.99 5.65 22.25
C MET A 396 17.73 6.10 23.70
N LEU A 397 16.46 6.28 24.03
CA LEU A 397 15.98 6.71 25.34
C LEU A 397 15.21 5.58 25.99
N LEU A 398 15.57 5.23 27.22
CA LEU A 398 14.77 4.40 28.10
C LEU A 398 14.09 5.30 29.12
N LEU A 399 12.76 5.30 29.13
CA LEU A 399 11.97 6.14 30.03
C LEU A 399 11.25 5.31 31.09
N ASP A 400 11.06 5.92 32.26
CA ASP A 400 10.17 5.42 33.30
C ASP A 400 8.70 5.74 32.99
N GLU A 401 7.79 5.33 33.87
CA GLU A 401 6.36 5.57 33.74
C GLU A 401 6.00 7.08 33.80
N GLN A 402 6.89 7.89 34.38
CA GLN A 402 6.79 9.34 34.49
C GLN A 402 7.45 10.09 33.33
N PHE A 403 8.05 9.41 32.35
CA PHE A 403 8.87 9.96 31.26
C PHE A 403 10.21 10.57 31.69
N ASN A 404 10.73 10.24 32.86
CA ASN A 404 12.10 10.60 33.20
C ASN A 404 13.06 9.69 32.44
N ASP A 405 14.21 10.25 32.06
CA ASP A 405 15.27 9.52 31.39
C ASP A 405 15.91 8.55 32.39
N ILE A 406 15.64 7.25 32.25
CA ILE A 406 16.35 6.18 32.98
C ILE A 406 17.73 5.97 32.34
N TYR A 407 17.76 6.00 31.00
CA TYR A 407 18.98 5.81 30.22
C TYR A 407 18.87 6.56 28.90
N SER A 408 19.96 7.18 28.46
CA SER A 408 20.07 7.77 27.12
C SER A 408 21.43 7.43 26.52
N THR A 409 21.44 7.04 25.25
CA THR A 409 22.68 6.87 24.48
C THR A 409 22.49 7.40 23.07
N THR A 410 23.51 8.05 22.53
CA THR A 410 23.61 8.27 21.09
C THR A 410 24.07 6.98 20.42
N PHE A 411 23.54 6.69 19.22
CA PHE A 411 23.98 5.55 18.43
C PHE A 411 24.08 5.95 16.95
N SER A 412 25.12 5.45 16.27
CA SER A 412 25.20 5.51 14.82
C SER A 412 24.34 4.40 14.21
N LYS A 413 23.75 4.66 13.04
CA LYS A 413 22.69 3.88 12.37
C LYS A 413 23.13 2.50 11.84
N GLN A 414 23.82 1.70 12.65
CA GLN A 414 24.40 0.42 12.25
C GLN A 414 23.82 -0.80 13.01
N ILE A 415 22.71 -0.64 13.72
CA ILE A 415 21.98 -1.77 14.34
C ILE A 415 20.54 -1.76 13.78
N ALA A 416 20.36 -2.34 12.59
CA ALA A 416 19.07 -2.83 12.10
C ALA A 416 19.31 -3.72 10.88
N GLY A 417 19.63 -4.99 11.15
CA GLY A 417 19.38 -6.13 10.27
C GLY A 417 18.34 -7.01 10.95
#